data_AF-T1BXI3-F1
#
_entry.id   AF-T1BXI3-F1
#
_cell.length_a   1.000
_cell.length_b   1.000
_cell.length_c   1.000
_cell.angle_alpha   90.00
_cell.angle_beta   90.00
_cell.angle_gamma   90.00
#
_symmetry.space_group_name_H-M   'P 1'
#
loop_
_entity.id
_entity.type
_entity.pdbx_description
1 polymer ?
#
loop_
_entity_poly.entity_id
_entity_poly.type
_entity_poly.pdbx_seq_one_letter_code
_entity_poly.pdbx_strand_id
1 'polypeptide(L)'
;PHDRRPAASGRVLRAREQRLLGPDGLPIDQRRTRWREAPTPRLPRKSQRTPGVDAAGASAPARSVRNLWHLTPGPADRPETLFLGADPHLLFRSDDHGRTWNELRGLTEHPTRDRWNPGAGGPCVHTILLDPAHPGRLYVGISAAGTFRSDDLGESFRPVNRGVRADFQPDRYPEVGQ
;
A
#
# COMPACT_ATOMS: atom_id res chain seq x y z
N PRO A 1 41.34 -19.66 17.98
CA PRO A 1 39.87 -19.81 17.93
C PRO A 1 39.19 -18.45 17.66
N HIS A 2 39.03 -18.09 16.39
CA HIS A 2 38.32 -16.87 15.99
C HIS A 2 36.86 -17.21 15.67
N ASP A 3 35.97 -16.74 16.54
CA ASP A 3 34.53 -16.80 16.39
C ASP A 3 34.09 -15.89 15.22
N ARG A 4 33.70 -16.49 14.10
CA ARG A 4 33.07 -15.78 12.97
C ARG A 4 31.56 -15.90 13.13
N ARG A 5 30.91 -14.82 13.57
CA ARG A 5 29.45 -14.69 13.42
C ARG A 5 29.08 -14.75 11.94
N PRO A 6 28.05 -15.52 11.54
CA PRO A 6 27.60 -15.54 10.16
C PRO A 6 26.99 -14.19 9.78
N ALA A 7 27.35 -13.68 8.60
CA ALA A 7 26.75 -12.48 8.03
C ALA A 7 25.25 -12.73 7.78
N ALA A 8 24.39 -11.88 8.34
CA ALA A 8 22.96 -11.92 8.05
C ALA A 8 22.73 -11.68 6.55
N SER A 9 22.18 -12.70 5.90
CA SER A 9 21.70 -12.65 4.51
C SER A 9 20.42 -11.80 4.47
N GLY A 10 20.57 -10.47 4.52
CA GLY A 10 19.47 -9.52 4.34
C GLY A 10 19.02 -9.48 2.88
N ARG A 11 17.73 -9.68 2.62
CA ARG A 11 17.13 -9.39 1.31
C ARG A 11 16.73 -7.92 1.27
N VAL A 12 17.22 -7.18 0.28
CA VAL A 12 16.81 -5.79 0.00
C VAL A 12 15.80 -5.80 -1.14
N LEU A 13 14.65 -5.18 -0.94
CA LEU A 13 13.64 -4.96 -1.97
C LEU A 13 13.62 -3.48 -2.35
N ARG A 14 13.43 -3.19 -3.64
CA ARG A 14 13.44 -1.83 -4.17
C ARG A 14 12.28 -1.66 -5.15
N ALA A 15 11.43 -0.67 -4.90
CA ALA A 15 10.49 -0.18 -5.90
C ALA A 15 11.25 0.58 -6.99
N ARG A 16 10.97 0.32 -8.27
CA ARG A 16 11.81 0.73 -9.40
C ARG A 16 11.85 2.24 -9.72
N GLU A 17 11.28 3.11 -8.90
CA GLU A 17 11.22 4.55 -9.18
C GLU A 17 11.63 5.47 -8.00
N GLN A 18 12.35 4.94 -7.00
CA GLN A 18 12.99 5.79 -6.00
C GLN A 18 14.52 5.66 -6.08
N ARG A 19 15.18 6.78 -6.40
CA ARG A 19 16.64 6.93 -6.38
C ARG A 19 17.04 7.11 -4.91
N LEU A 20 17.43 6.02 -4.25
CA LEU A 20 17.99 6.10 -2.90
C LEU A 20 19.44 6.61 -2.99
N LEU A 21 19.70 7.72 -2.30
CA LEU A 21 21.04 8.16 -1.97
C LEU A 21 21.46 7.49 -0.65
N GLY A 22 22.73 7.12 -0.52
CA GLY A 22 23.28 6.68 0.76
C GLY A 22 23.25 7.77 1.84
N PRO A 23 23.57 7.46 3.10
CA PRO A 23 23.65 8.45 4.20
C PRO A 23 24.66 9.58 3.94
N ASP A 24 25.54 9.40 2.95
CA ASP A 24 26.54 10.32 2.43
C ASP A 24 26.12 11.04 1.13
N GLY A 25 24.90 10.80 0.63
CA GLY A 25 24.44 11.38 -0.64
C GLY A 25 24.99 10.67 -1.89
N LEU A 26 25.73 9.56 -1.75
CA LEU A 26 26.33 8.85 -2.88
C LEU A 26 25.44 7.70 -3.39
N PRO A 27 25.53 7.33 -4.68
CA PRO A 27 24.87 6.14 -5.20
C PRO A 27 25.42 4.87 -4.53
N ILE A 28 24.55 4.03 -3.97
CA ILE A 28 24.95 2.72 -3.44
C ILE A 28 25.58 1.87 -4.57
N ASP A 29 26.79 1.36 -4.35
CA ASP A 29 27.49 0.47 -5.30
C ASP A 29 26.69 -0.83 -5.52
N GLN A 30 26.12 -1.00 -6.71
CA GLN A 30 25.27 -2.13 -7.07
C GLN A 30 26.04 -3.36 -7.56
N ARG A 31 27.39 -3.32 -7.63
CA ARG A 31 28.21 -4.34 -8.31
C ARG A 31 28.24 -5.73 -7.65
N ARG A 32 27.60 -5.94 -6.49
CA ARG A 32 27.47 -7.25 -5.83
C ARG A 32 26.03 -7.75 -5.62
N THR A 33 25.03 -7.02 -6.11
CA THR A 33 23.62 -7.37 -5.86
C THR A 33 22.97 -7.96 -7.12
N ARG A 34 22.52 -9.21 -7.06
CA ARG A 34 21.67 -9.80 -8.11
C ARG A 34 20.22 -9.39 -7.86
N TRP A 35 19.68 -8.54 -8.72
CA TRP A 35 18.27 -8.16 -8.68
C TRP A 35 17.42 -9.13 -9.50
N ARG A 36 16.26 -9.51 -8.95
CA ARG A 36 15.17 -10.15 -9.70
C ARG A 36 13.95 -9.24 -9.62
N GLU A 37 13.33 -9.03 -10.77
CA GLU A 37 12.07 -8.31 -10.83
C GLU A 37 10.97 -9.17 -10.21
N ALA A 38 10.23 -8.58 -9.27
CA ALA A 38 9.04 -9.20 -8.69
C ALA A 38 7.84 -8.94 -9.62
N PRO A 39 6.89 -9.87 -9.74
CA PRO A 39 5.67 -9.63 -10.49
C PRO A 39 4.90 -8.40 -9.95
N THR A 40 4.42 -7.55 -10.87
CA THR A 40 3.54 -6.43 -10.51
C THR A 40 2.19 -6.95 -10.03
N PRO A 41 1.65 -6.48 -8.89
CA PRO A 41 0.31 -6.81 -8.46
C PRO A 41 -0.73 -6.46 -9.53
N ARG A 42 -1.75 -7.30 -9.67
CA ARG A 42 -2.86 -7.08 -10.60
C ARG A 42 -4.16 -7.22 -9.85
N LEU A 43 -5.11 -6.35 -10.15
CA LEU A 43 -6.48 -6.53 -9.69
C LEU A 43 -7.12 -7.72 -10.43
N PRO A 44 -7.99 -8.50 -9.77
CA PRO A 44 -8.69 -9.59 -10.44
C PRO A 44 -9.52 -9.04 -11.60
N ARG A 45 -9.45 -9.72 -12.76
CA ARG A 45 -10.35 -9.40 -13.89
C ARG A 45 -11.79 -9.66 -13.43
N LYS A 46 -12.69 -8.69 -13.62
CA LYS A 46 -14.14 -8.96 -13.45
C LYS A 46 -14.48 -10.17 -14.33
N SER A 47 -14.97 -11.25 -13.74
CA SER A 47 -15.57 -12.35 -14.50
C SER A 47 -16.70 -11.73 -15.33
N GLN A 48 -16.68 -11.93 -16.65
CA GLN A 48 -17.83 -11.56 -17.48
C GLN A 48 -19.03 -12.38 -17.00
N ARG A 49 -19.91 -11.77 -16.20
CA ARG A 49 -21.25 -12.33 -15.97
C ARG A 49 -22.05 -12.06 -17.23
N THR A 50 -22.66 -13.10 -17.78
CA THR A 50 -23.53 -13.05 -18.95
C THR A 50 -24.56 -11.92 -18.77
N PRO A 51 -24.78 -11.03 -19.77
CA PRO A 51 -25.70 -9.92 -19.59
C PRO A 51 -27.14 -10.44 -19.50
N GLY A 52 -27.76 -10.26 -18.34
CA GLY A 52 -29.22 -10.18 -18.21
C GLY A 52 -29.65 -8.72 -18.43
N VAL A 53 -30.64 -8.55 -19.28
CA VAL A 53 -31.14 -7.29 -19.86
C VAL A 53 -31.46 -6.15 -18.87
N ASP A 54 -31.12 -4.95 -19.33
CA ASP A 54 -31.61 -3.60 -19.02
C ASP A 54 -31.31 -2.92 -17.67
N ALA A 55 -30.37 -1.96 -17.69
CA ALA A 55 -30.59 -0.57 -17.27
C ALA A 55 -29.36 0.30 -17.61
N ALA A 56 -29.62 1.56 -17.96
CA ALA A 56 -28.70 2.54 -18.52
C ALA A 56 -27.41 2.82 -17.71
N GLY A 57 -26.35 3.17 -18.45
CA GLY A 57 -25.40 4.20 -18.04
C GLY A 57 -24.03 3.69 -17.58
N ALA A 58 -23.08 3.68 -18.52
CA ALA A 58 -21.63 3.61 -18.35
C ALA A 58 -21.10 2.64 -17.26
N SER A 59 -20.55 1.50 -17.69
CA SER A 59 -19.65 0.72 -16.85
C SER A 59 -18.54 1.64 -16.34
N ALA A 60 -18.47 1.86 -15.03
CA ALA A 60 -17.32 2.50 -14.41
C ALA A 60 -16.03 1.82 -14.95
N PRO A 61 -14.99 2.60 -15.31
CA PRO A 61 -13.80 2.05 -15.94
C PRO A 61 -13.21 0.93 -15.08
N ALA A 62 -12.71 -0.11 -15.74
CA ALA A 62 -12.04 -1.20 -15.05
C ALA A 62 -10.88 -0.62 -14.23
N ARG A 63 -10.89 -0.86 -12.91
CA ARG A 63 -9.82 -0.42 -12.02
C ARG A 63 -8.52 -1.11 -12.43
N SER A 64 -7.45 -0.34 -12.57
CA SER A 64 -6.11 -0.83 -12.86
C SER A 64 -5.10 -0.23 -11.88
N VAL A 65 -4.06 -0.99 -11.56
CA VAL A 65 -2.90 -0.48 -10.82
C VAL A 65 -2.15 0.46 -11.75
N ARG A 66 -1.94 1.71 -11.33
CA ARG A 66 -1.24 2.72 -12.13
C ARG A 66 0.23 2.84 -11.76
N ASN A 67 0.49 3.01 -10.47
CA ASN A 67 1.84 3.18 -9.92
C ASN A 67 2.00 2.36 -8.64
N LEU A 68 3.22 1.94 -8.36
CA LEU A 68 3.62 1.35 -7.09
C LEU A 68 4.32 2.42 -6.25
N TRP A 69 3.88 2.63 -5.01
CA TRP A 69 4.29 3.79 -4.21
C TRP A 69 5.14 3.46 -3.00
N HIS A 70 4.73 2.47 -2.22
CA HIS A 70 5.36 2.21 -0.93
C HIS A 70 5.41 0.72 -0.64
N LEU A 71 6.56 0.22 -0.23
CA LEU A 71 6.76 -1.17 0.13
C LEU A 71 7.23 -1.26 1.58
N THR A 72 6.50 -2.02 2.40
CA THR A 72 6.77 -2.17 3.82
C THR A 72 6.96 -3.65 4.16
N PRO A 73 8.07 -4.03 4.81
CA PRO A 73 8.23 -5.37 5.34
C PRO A 73 7.14 -5.72 6.36
N GLY A 74 6.77 -6.99 6.42
CA GLY A 74 5.91 -7.53 7.46
C GLY A 74 6.57 -7.55 8.84
N PRO A 75 5.86 -8.10 9.84
CA PRO A 75 6.41 -8.31 11.19
C PRO A 75 7.69 -9.16 11.18
N ALA A 76 8.55 -8.98 12.18
CA ALA A 76 9.87 -9.62 12.24
C ALA A 76 9.81 -11.17 12.32
N ASP A 77 8.72 -11.73 12.85
CA ASP A 77 8.45 -13.16 12.92
C ASP A 77 7.89 -13.74 11.61
N ARG A 78 7.53 -12.88 10.64
CA ARG A 78 7.06 -13.23 9.28
C ARG A 78 7.81 -12.42 8.21
N PRO A 79 9.13 -12.65 8.04
CA PRO A 79 9.98 -11.88 7.13
C PRO A 79 9.64 -12.05 5.63
N GLU A 80 8.79 -13.02 5.29
CA GLU A 80 8.22 -13.23 3.96
C GLU A 80 7.04 -12.32 3.63
N THR A 81 6.36 -11.80 4.65
CA THR A 81 5.23 -10.91 4.45
C THR A 81 5.70 -9.54 3.99
N LEU A 82 5.01 -8.96 3.01
CA LEU A 82 5.23 -7.61 2.50
C LEU A 82 3.90 -6.91 2.27
N PHE A 83 3.86 -5.60 2.49
CA PHE A 83 2.73 -4.74 2.14
C PHE A 83 3.14 -3.75 1.06
N LEU A 84 2.27 -3.54 0.07
CA LEU A 84 2.53 -2.67 -1.07
C LEU A 84 1.37 -1.69 -1.27
N GLY A 85 1.66 -0.41 -1.09
CA GLY A 85 0.78 0.70 -1.41
C GLY A 85 0.90 1.09 -2.88
N ALA A 86 -0.24 1.33 -3.52
CA ALA A 86 -0.32 1.58 -4.95
C ALA A 86 -1.48 2.53 -5.32
N ASP A 87 -1.44 3.02 -6.55
CA ASP A 87 -2.51 3.83 -7.14
C ASP A 87 -3.54 2.98 -7.88
N PRO A 88 -4.85 3.30 -7.79
CA PRO A 88 -5.47 4.34 -6.97
C PRO A 88 -6.01 3.81 -5.63
N HIS A 89 -5.44 4.29 -4.51
CA HIS A 89 -5.83 3.96 -3.14
C HIS A 89 -5.89 2.45 -2.89
N LEU A 90 -4.87 1.72 -3.37
CA LEU A 90 -4.78 0.27 -3.33
C LEU A 90 -3.72 -0.17 -2.32
N LEU A 91 -4.01 -1.26 -1.63
CA LEU A 91 -3.09 -1.92 -0.72
C LEU A 91 -3.05 -3.41 -1.08
N PHE A 92 -1.85 -3.96 -1.13
CA PHE A 92 -1.63 -5.37 -1.37
C PHE A 92 -0.80 -5.99 -0.24
N ARG A 93 -1.01 -7.29 -0.02
CA ARG A 93 -0.16 -8.13 0.83
C ARG A 93 0.46 -9.24 -0.01
N SER A 94 1.73 -9.52 0.21
CA SER A 94 2.38 -10.76 -0.21
C SER A 94 2.79 -11.53 1.04
N ASP A 95 2.71 -12.85 0.99
CA ASP A 95 3.21 -13.75 2.05
C ASP A 95 4.33 -14.68 1.52
N ASP A 96 4.94 -14.31 0.38
CA ASP A 96 5.92 -15.14 -0.30
C ASP A 96 7.09 -14.32 -0.88
N HIS A 97 7.49 -13.25 -0.17
CA HIS A 97 8.52 -12.31 -0.58
C HIS A 97 8.22 -11.58 -1.91
N GLY A 98 6.95 -11.27 -2.18
CA GLY A 98 6.52 -10.48 -3.33
C GLY A 98 6.41 -11.29 -4.62
N ARG A 99 6.39 -12.62 -4.56
CA ARG A 99 6.18 -13.47 -5.75
C ARG A 99 4.71 -13.46 -6.16
N THR A 100 3.80 -13.41 -5.19
CA THR A 100 2.37 -13.22 -5.38
C THR A 100 1.85 -12.10 -4.50
N TRP A 101 0.78 -11.45 -4.95
CA TRP A 101 0.17 -10.29 -4.30
C TRP A 101 -1.34 -10.46 -4.22
N ASN A 102 -1.90 -10.28 -3.03
CA ASN A 102 -3.32 -10.28 -2.74
C ASN A 102 -3.78 -8.86 -2.41
N GLU A 103 -4.87 -8.40 -3.03
CA GLU A 103 -5.45 -7.10 -2.69
C GLU A 103 -6.07 -7.16 -1.29
N LEU A 104 -5.72 -6.20 -0.44
CA LEU A 104 -6.41 -5.94 0.82
C LEU A 104 -7.59 -5.02 0.53
N ARG A 105 -8.75 -5.63 0.30
CA ARG A 105 -9.92 -4.98 -0.29
C ARG A 105 -10.61 -3.98 0.65
N GLY A 106 -10.26 -3.96 1.94
CA GLY A 106 -10.86 -3.06 2.92
C GLY A 106 -10.81 -1.58 2.53
N LEU A 107 -9.76 -1.12 1.85
CA LEU A 107 -9.69 0.25 1.31
C LEU A 107 -10.51 0.43 0.02
N THR A 108 -10.53 -0.60 -0.82
CA THR A 108 -11.26 -0.60 -2.10
C THR A 108 -12.77 -0.66 -1.90
N GLU A 109 -13.22 -1.30 -0.83
CA GLU A 109 -14.62 -1.48 -0.45
C GLU A 109 -15.05 -0.54 0.68
N HIS A 110 -14.16 0.34 1.13
CA HIS A 110 -14.44 1.27 2.22
C HIS A 110 -15.68 2.13 1.88
N PRO A 111 -16.64 2.29 2.81
CA PRO A 111 -17.91 2.97 2.55
C PRO A 111 -17.75 4.45 2.19
N THR A 112 -16.62 5.06 2.54
CA THR A 112 -16.35 6.48 2.27
C THR A 112 -15.47 6.72 1.04
N ARG A 113 -15.16 5.67 0.27
CA ARG A 113 -14.17 5.73 -0.81
C ARG A 113 -14.56 6.71 -1.93
N ASP A 114 -15.85 6.92 -2.13
CA ASP A 114 -16.43 7.89 -3.04
C ASP A 114 -16.11 9.35 -2.67
N ARG A 115 -15.83 9.62 -1.39
CA ARG A 115 -15.42 10.95 -0.88
C ARG A 115 -13.91 11.22 -0.98
N TRP A 116 -13.12 10.25 -1.46
CA TRP A 116 -11.66 10.36 -1.49
C TRP A 116 -11.18 11.04 -2.76
N ASN A 117 -10.51 12.18 -2.61
CA ASN A 117 -9.90 12.91 -3.71
C ASN A 117 -8.40 12.64 -3.80
N PRO A 118 -7.83 12.62 -5.01
CA PRO A 118 -6.37 12.54 -5.15
C PRO A 118 -5.72 13.82 -4.59
N GLY A 119 -4.63 13.65 -3.84
CA GLY A 119 -3.75 14.76 -3.49
C GLY A 119 -2.86 15.18 -4.67
N ALA A 120 -1.97 16.16 -4.46
CA ALA A 120 -1.02 16.60 -5.49
C ALA A 120 -0.07 15.49 -5.98
N GLY A 121 0.21 14.50 -5.13
CA GLY A 121 0.98 13.29 -5.48
C GLY A 121 0.15 12.19 -6.14
N GLY A 122 -1.13 12.41 -6.40
CA GLY A 122 -2.07 11.39 -6.86
C GLY A 122 -2.73 10.61 -5.72
N PRO A 123 -3.62 9.66 -6.04
CA PRO A 123 -4.41 8.90 -5.07
C PRO A 123 -3.61 7.72 -4.48
N CYS A 124 -2.49 8.00 -3.82
CA CYS A 124 -1.55 6.96 -3.41
C CYS A 124 -1.67 6.54 -1.96
N VAL A 125 -1.52 5.24 -1.71
CA VAL A 125 -1.19 4.72 -0.37
C VAL A 125 0.33 4.86 -0.21
N HIS A 126 0.76 5.87 0.55
CA HIS A 126 2.17 6.25 0.65
C HIS A 126 2.81 5.90 2.00
N THR A 127 1.99 5.58 3.00
CA THR A 127 2.45 5.23 4.34
C THR A 127 1.73 3.98 4.79
N ILE A 128 2.49 2.98 5.25
CA ILE A 128 1.99 1.74 5.83
C ILE A 128 2.80 1.47 7.09
N LEU A 129 2.15 1.41 8.25
CA LEU A 129 2.79 1.18 9.54
C LEU A 129 2.13 0.00 10.24
N LEU A 130 2.94 -0.98 10.65
CA LEU A 130 2.49 -2.13 11.45
C LEU A 130 2.67 -1.81 12.94
N ASP A 131 1.69 -2.17 13.78
CA ASP A 131 1.81 -2.04 15.23
C ASP A 131 2.53 -3.28 15.80
N PRO A 132 3.77 -3.15 16.32
CA PRO A 132 4.51 -4.28 16.86
C PRO A 132 3.88 -4.88 18.13
N ALA A 133 3.06 -4.10 18.86
CA ALA A 133 2.36 -4.57 20.05
C ALA A 133 1.02 -5.26 19.72
N HIS A 134 0.48 -5.02 18.51
CA HIS A 134 -0.80 -5.57 18.07
C HIS A 134 -0.66 -6.12 16.65
N PRO A 135 -0.30 -7.41 16.46
CA PRO A 135 0.00 -7.98 15.15
C PRO A 135 -1.13 -7.90 14.12
N GLY A 136 -2.38 -7.69 14.55
CA GLY A 136 -3.52 -7.46 13.67
C GLY A 136 -3.64 -6.02 13.15
N ARG A 137 -2.96 -5.06 13.79
CA ARG A 137 -3.17 -3.64 13.55
C ARG A 137 -2.16 -3.07 12.58
N LEU A 138 -2.69 -2.32 11.61
CA LEU A 138 -1.89 -1.49 10.72
C LEU A 138 -2.55 -0.16 10.44
N TYR A 139 -1.73 0.85 10.14
CA TYR A 139 -2.16 2.19 9.77
C TYR A 139 -1.73 2.47 8.33
N VAL A 140 -2.60 3.16 7.59
CA VAL A 140 -2.33 3.59 6.22
C VAL A 140 -2.58 5.07 6.06
N GLY A 141 -1.63 5.76 5.45
CA GLY A 141 -1.76 7.16 5.02
C GLY A 141 -2.04 7.22 3.53
N ILE A 142 -3.10 7.96 3.18
CA ILE A 142 -3.56 8.13 1.82
C ILE A 142 -3.73 9.63 1.55
N SER A 143 -2.97 10.18 0.61
CA SER A 143 -3.11 11.58 0.21
C SER A 143 -4.11 11.69 -0.96
N ALA A 144 -5.26 12.37 -0.84
CA ALA A 144 -5.78 13.16 0.28
C ALA A 144 -7.09 12.55 0.80
N ALA A 145 -7.07 11.28 1.20
CA ALA A 145 -8.19 10.63 1.89
C ALA A 145 -8.03 10.67 3.41
N GLY A 146 -6.80 10.79 3.92
CA GLY A 146 -6.45 10.82 5.33
C GLY A 146 -5.79 9.52 5.80
N THR A 147 -5.81 9.33 7.12
CA THR A 147 -5.25 8.16 7.82
C THR A 147 -6.35 7.18 8.17
N PHE A 148 -6.10 5.90 7.91
CA PHE A 148 -6.98 4.79 8.27
C PHE A 148 -6.24 3.78 9.13
N ARG A 149 -6.99 3.11 9.99
CA ARG A 149 -6.50 2.00 10.82
C ARG A 149 -7.30 0.75 10.53
N SER A 150 -6.60 -0.36 10.40
CA SER A 150 -7.16 -1.71 10.48
C SER A 150 -6.74 -2.34 11.80
N ASP A 151 -7.58 -3.21 12.35
CA ASP A 151 -7.27 -4.08 13.49
C ASP A 151 -7.29 -5.59 13.11
N ASP A 152 -7.43 -5.88 11.81
CA ASP A 152 -7.64 -7.21 11.21
C ASP A 152 -6.76 -7.45 9.95
N LEU A 153 -5.52 -6.93 9.97
CA LEU A 153 -4.52 -7.06 8.90
C LEU A 153 -4.97 -6.52 7.52
N GLY A 154 -5.84 -5.52 7.53
CA GLY A 154 -6.31 -4.79 6.36
C GLY A 154 -7.53 -5.40 5.67
N GLU A 155 -8.22 -6.34 6.33
CA GLU A 155 -9.52 -6.81 5.86
C GLU A 155 -10.57 -5.70 5.94
N SER A 156 -10.56 -4.92 7.02
CA SER A 156 -11.38 -3.72 7.18
C SER A 156 -10.57 -2.53 7.69
N PHE A 157 -11.08 -1.33 7.43
CA PHE A 157 -10.45 -0.09 7.86
C PHE A 157 -11.48 0.86 8.46
N ARG A 158 -11.01 1.70 9.38
CA ARG A 158 -11.75 2.85 9.90
C ARG A 158 -10.89 4.11 9.82
N PRO A 159 -11.48 5.28 9.52
CA PRO A 159 -10.74 6.54 9.54
C PRO A 159 -10.31 6.89 10.97
N VAL A 160 -9.14 7.49 11.10
CA VAL A 160 -8.57 7.94 12.39
C VAL A 160 -8.09 9.40 12.33
N ASN A 161 -8.88 10.26 11.67
CA ASN A 161 -8.54 11.66 11.39
C ASN A 161 -9.12 12.66 12.41
N ARG A 162 -9.63 12.19 13.56
CA ARG A 162 -10.27 13.07 14.56
C ARG A 162 -9.27 14.12 15.05
N GLY A 163 -9.65 15.39 14.91
CA GLY A 163 -8.83 16.53 15.33
C GLY A 163 -7.82 17.02 14.30
N VAL A 164 -7.72 16.37 13.13
CA VAL A 164 -6.95 16.88 11.99
C VAL A 164 -7.79 17.95 11.29
N ARG A 165 -7.17 19.10 11.02
CA ARG A 165 -7.84 20.28 10.47
C ARG A 165 -7.64 20.39 8.95
N ALA A 166 -8.73 20.57 8.20
CA ALA A 166 -8.72 20.83 6.76
C ALA A 166 -9.33 22.21 6.46
N ASP A 167 -8.51 23.28 6.50
CA ASP A 167 -8.99 24.66 6.30
C ASP A 167 -9.51 24.96 4.88
N PHE A 168 -9.17 24.10 3.92
CA PHE A 168 -9.62 24.22 2.53
C PHE A 168 -10.99 23.56 2.29
N GLN A 169 -11.59 22.93 3.29
CA GLN A 169 -12.90 22.29 3.20
C GLN A 169 -13.99 23.06 3.98
N PRO A 170 -15.28 22.90 3.61
CA PRO A 170 -16.40 23.47 4.37
C PRO A 170 -16.48 22.94 5.80
N ASP A 171 -16.34 21.62 5.98
CA ASP A 171 -16.11 21.02 7.29
C ASP A 171 -14.61 21.08 7.59
N ARG A 172 -14.22 21.72 8.69
CA ARG A 172 -12.82 21.89 9.09
C ARG A 172 -12.24 20.65 9.76
N TYR A 173 -13.08 19.71 10.21
CA TYR A 173 -12.64 18.49 10.87
C TYR A 173 -13.34 17.25 10.26
N PRO A 174 -13.21 17.07 8.93
CA PRO A 174 -13.93 16.00 8.24
C PRO A 174 -13.34 14.65 8.62
N GLU A 175 -14.19 13.63 8.58
CA GLU A 175 -13.82 12.24 8.86
C GLU A 175 -12.77 11.70 7.87
N VAL A 176 -12.85 12.12 6.59
CA VAL A 176 -11.96 11.76 5.48
C VAL A 176 -11.77 12.94 4.53
N GLY A 177 -10.77 12.89 3.66
CA GLY A 177 -10.57 13.87 2.59
C GLY A 177 -9.52 14.96 2.88
N GLN A 178 -8.65 14.75 3.86
CA GLN A 178 -7.65 15.74 4.30
C GLN A 178 -6.31 15.58 3.59
#